data_AF-A0A372G8Y0-F1
#
_entry.id   AF-A0A372G8Y0-F1
#
_cell.length_a   1.000
_cell.length_b   1.000
_cell.length_c   1.000
_cell.angle_alpha   90.00
_cell.angle_beta   90.00
_cell.angle_gamma   90.00
#
_symmetry.space_group_name_H-M   'P 1'
#
loop_
_entity.id
_entity.type
_entity.pdbx_description
1 polymer ?
#
loop_
_entity_poly.entity_id
_entity_poly.type
_entity_poly.pdbx_seq_one_letter_code
_entity_poly.pdbx_strand_id
1 'polypeptide(L)'
;MGVQDDRRTVHSGLIHPSHHQYWLRDQVEPNVDTLYDNDDPGADPLVALDDSGRMACIHTGMYGFDLPVTVETWSRPPEPDLDLWEEVIEFSLRLGEGASVESLLSDGHLGLDLPGATGDYRIRLHATGRREAAVLEHLSLAEGDELVEKHMMQIWAAPSAPVRWLKELPRSVEELDPSLPRTDFYVETSTGQYWLSDYTTGRHAAAVTGKGNGVILPEPPGHMAAIFTARDDAIVEVVLDILDKAPELDLDGWDEGAEVSMVLTGPDVGCNFGEIDSSPPGYVDLPAEVGHSRTYRVRVSVKGRRRPHRLADHPGDQRYAERHLIQIWAAPDGPEKTWKTAGR
;
A
#
# COMPACT_ATOMS: atom_id res chain seq x y z
N MET A 1 2.62 -46.67 22.96
CA MET A 1 2.15 -45.34 22.52
C MET A 1 2.92 -44.35 23.35
N GLY A 2 4.11 -43.94 22.88
CA GLY A 2 4.95 -42.97 23.60
C GLY A 2 4.37 -41.58 23.35
N VAL A 3 4.13 -40.84 24.42
CA VAL A 3 3.80 -39.41 24.37
C VAL A 3 4.97 -38.72 23.69
N GLN A 4 4.76 -38.28 22.45
CA GLN A 4 5.75 -37.58 21.65
C GLN A 4 5.84 -36.16 22.22
N ASP A 5 6.98 -35.86 22.85
CA ASP A 5 7.23 -34.58 23.51
C ASP A 5 7.36 -33.48 22.45
N ASP A 6 6.25 -32.81 22.15
CA ASP A 6 6.21 -31.63 21.29
C ASP A 6 6.90 -30.48 22.02
N ARG A 7 8.22 -30.41 21.85
CA ARG A 7 8.99 -29.26 22.33
C ARG A 7 8.50 -28.02 21.61
N ARG A 8 7.87 -27.14 22.39
CA ARG A 8 7.38 -25.82 22.03
C ARG A 8 8.07 -24.81 22.95
N THR A 9 8.75 -23.83 22.38
CA THR A 9 9.18 -22.64 23.12
C THR A 9 8.22 -21.51 22.81
N VAL A 10 7.90 -20.68 23.81
CA VAL A 10 6.95 -19.56 23.68
C VAL A 10 7.61 -18.29 24.18
N HIS A 11 7.55 -17.27 23.34
CA HIS A 11 7.93 -15.90 23.68
C HIS A 11 6.73 -14.99 23.43
N SER A 12 6.40 -14.15 24.39
CA SER A 12 5.34 -13.15 24.23
C SER A 12 5.87 -11.80 24.68
N GLY A 13 5.44 -10.75 23.99
CA GLY A 13 5.72 -9.38 24.40
C GLY A 13 4.97 -8.38 23.54
N LEU A 14 5.36 -7.12 23.70
CA LEU A 14 4.81 -6.01 22.93
C LEU A 14 5.84 -5.59 21.87
N ILE A 15 5.35 -5.42 20.65
CA ILE A 15 6.04 -4.69 19.60
C ILE A 15 5.36 -3.33 19.47
N HIS A 16 6.11 -2.29 19.10
CA HIS A 16 5.55 -0.98 18.78
C HIS A 16 5.69 -0.75 17.27
N PRO A 17 4.70 -1.16 16.45
CA PRO A 17 4.77 -1.02 15.01
C PRO A 17 4.93 0.44 14.62
N SER A 18 5.75 0.69 13.61
CA SER A 18 5.85 1.98 12.94
C SER A 18 5.44 1.82 11.48
N HIS A 19 4.85 2.86 10.89
CA HIS A 19 4.36 2.81 9.51
C HIS A 19 3.45 1.62 9.19
N HIS A 20 2.55 1.26 10.13
CA HIS A 20 1.66 0.10 10.01
C HIS A 20 2.39 -1.23 9.82
N GLN A 21 3.61 -1.37 10.34
CA GLN A 21 4.39 -2.59 10.15
C GLN A 21 5.41 -2.88 11.24
N TYR A 22 5.79 -4.16 11.29
CA TYR A 22 6.96 -4.65 12.01
C TYR A 22 7.57 -5.81 11.22
N TRP A 23 8.69 -6.36 11.71
CA TRP A 23 9.58 -7.19 10.91
C TRP A 23 9.86 -8.51 11.58
N LEU A 24 9.96 -9.56 10.77
CA LEU A 24 10.61 -10.81 11.13
C LEU A 24 11.84 -10.98 10.25
N ARG A 25 13.04 -10.96 10.83
CA ARG A 25 14.29 -11.11 10.09
C ARG A 25 15.39 -11.71 10.94
N ASP A 26 16.47 -12.15 10.30
CA ASP A 26 17.75 -12.33 10.99
C ASP A 26 18.62 -11.07 10.91
N GLN A 27 19.91 -11.18 11.24
CA GLN A 27 20.85 -10.05 11.31
C GLN A 27 21.20 -9.42 9.93
N VAL A 28 20.34 -9.56 8.92
CA VAL A 28 20.42 -8.79 7.67
C VAL A 28 20.01 -7.34 7.89
N GLU A 29 20.72 -6.43 7.23
CA GLU A 29 20.26 -5.04 7.13
C GLU A 29 18.99 -5.01 6.26
N PRO A 30 17.90 -4.38 6.75
CA PRO A 30 16.66 -4.32 6.00
C PRO A 30 16.86 -3.53 4.71
N ASN A 31 16.59 -4.16 3.57
CA ASN A 31 16.47 -3.46 2.30
C ASN A 31 15.00 -3.21 1.99
N VAL A 32 14.49 -2.05 2.42
CA VAL A 32 13.07 -1.71 2.27
C VAL A 32 12.62 -1.66 0.81
N ASP A 33 13.54 -1.34 -0.11
CA ASP A 33 13.25 -1.26 -1.55
C ASP A 33 12.81 -2.62 -2.13
N THR A 34 13.23 -3.73 -1.52
CA THR A 34 12.94 -5.10 -2.00
C THR A 34 11.61 -5.68 -1.53
N LEU A 35 10.82 -4.94 -0.76
CA LEU A 35 9.55 -5.43 -0.22
C LEU A 35 8.34 -4.94 -0.98
N TYR A 36 8.47 -3.80 -1.65
CA TYR A 36 7.41 -3.19 -2.44
C TYR A 36 7.02 -4.04 -3.68
N ASP A 37 7.86 -5.01 -4.06
CA ASP A 37 7.67 -5.89 -5.22
C ASP A 37 6.97 -7.23 -4.92
N ASN A 38 6.43 -7.43 -3.69
CA ASN A 38 5.76 -8.70 -3.37
C ASN A 38 4.33 -8.78 -3.90
N ASP A 39 4.06 -9.89 -4.60
CA ASP A 39 2.78 -10.36 -5.14
C ASP A 39 1.67 -10.60 -4.07
N ASP A 40 1.45 -9.71 -3.10
CA ASP A 40 0.16 -9.59 -2.42
C ASP A 40 -0.62 -8.41 -3.05
N PRO A 41 -1.47 -8.67 -4.06
CA PRO A 41 -2.12 -7.64 -4.90
C PRO A 41 -3.30 -6.94 -4.20
N GLY A 42 -3.25 -6.80 -2.88
CA GLY A 42 -4.33 -6.24 -2.06
C GLY A 42 -3.98 -4.88 -1.47
N ALA A 43 -4.99 -4.02 -1.27
CA ALA A 43 -4.84 -2.72 -0.60
C ALA A 43 -4.47 -2.82 0.90
N ASP A 44 -4.44 -4.04 1.47
CA ASP A 44 -4.17 -4.30 2.89
C ASP A 44 -3.49 -5.68 3.08
N PRO A 45 -2.23 -5.86 2.64
CA PRO A 45 -1.53 -7.13 2.78
C PRO A 45 -1.36 -7.48 4.27
N LEU A 46 -1.21 -8.77 4.59
CA LEU A 46 -0.82 -9.19 5.95
C LEU A 46 0.71 -9.34 6.06
N VAL A 47 1.37 -9.75 4.97
CA VAL A 47 2.81 -9.98 4.94
C VAL A 47 3.41 -9.68 3.55
N ALA A 48 4.57 -9.04 3.52
CA ALA A 48 5.42 -8.90 2.34
C ALA A 48 6.80 -9.54 2.61
N LEU A 49 7.37 -10.25 1.63
CA LEU A 49 8.60 -11.05 1.79
C LEU A 49 9.77 -10.48 0.98
N ASP A 50 10.92 -10.20 1.57
CA ASP A 50 12.01 -9.69 0.75
C ASP A 50 12.48 -10.71 -0.31
N ASP A 51 13.04 -10.23 -1.43
CA ASP A 51 13.56 -11.09 -2.51
C ASP A 51 14.62 -12.09 -2.05
N SER A 52 15.32 -11.79 -0.95
CA SER A 52 16.32 -12.69 -0.39
C SER A 52 15.70 -13.86 0.39
N GLY A 53 14.42 -13.75 0.75
CA GLY A 53 13.68 -14.69 1.58
C GLY A 53 14.20 -14.76 3.02
N ARG A 54 14.85 -13.71 3.54
CA ARG A 54 15.42 -13.65 4.89
C ARG A 54 14.70 -12.65 5.80
N MET A 55 13.76 -11.91 5.26
CA MET A 55 13.00 -10.89 5.94
C MET A 55 11.53 -10.93 5.50
N ALA A 56 10.63 -10.74 6.45
CA ALA A 56 9.23 -10.46 6.18
C ALA A 56 8.84 -9.15 6.87
N CYS A 57 8.13 -8.29 6.14
CA CYS A 57 7.37 -7.19 6.68
C CYS A 57 5.97 -7.70 7.04
N ILE A 58 5.52 -7.48 8.27
CA ILE A 58 4.19 -7.83 8.74
C ILE A 58 3.41 -6.55 8.97
N HIS A 59 2.26 -6.45 8.31
CA HIS A 59 1.41 -5.27 8.36
C HIS A 59 0.42 -5.35 9.51
N THR A 60 0.10 -4.18 10.07
CA THR A 60 -0.85 -3.98 11.16
C THR A 60 -1.99 -3.09 10.73
N GLY A 61 -3.14 -3.22 11.38
CA GLY A 61 -4.30 -2.36 11.11
C GLY A 61 -4.06 -0.91 11.53
N MET A 62 -3.25 -0.67 12.57
CA MET A 62 -3.01 0.66 13.12
C MET A 62 -1.52 1.01 13.18
N TYR A 63 -1.23 2.31 13.24
CA TYR A 63 0.11 2.89 13.41
C TYR A 63 0.40 3.20 14.89
N GLY A 64 1.63 2.95 15.35
CA GLY A 64 2.17 3.58 16.56
C GLY A 64 1.49 3.17 17.87
N PHE A 65 1.23 1.88 18.06
CA PHE A 65 0.51 1.34 19.21
C PHE A 65 1.24 0.15 19.85
N ASP A 66 0.78 -0.28 21.03
CA ASP A 66 1.22 -1.52 21.65
C ASP A 66 0.59 -2.74 20.95
N LEU A 67 1.37 -3.50 20.19
CA LEU A 67 0.91 -4.74 19.55
C LEU A 67 1.35 -5.96 20.37
N PRO A 68 0.41 -6.74 20.93
CA PRO A 68 0.70 -8.04 21.51
C PRO A 68 1.12 -9.04 20.43
N VAL A 69 2.35 -9.54 20.54
CA VAL A 69 2.90 -10.58 19.67
C VAL A 69 3.30 -11.79 20.50
N THR A 70 2.87 -12.96 20.07
CA THR A 70 3.37 -14.25 20.59
C THR A 70 4.10 -15.00 19.48
N VAL A 71 5.29 -15.52 19.79
CA VAL A 71 6.06 -16.37 18.89
C VAL A 71 6.25 -17.73 19.53
N GLU A 72 5.89 -18.76 18.78
CA GLU A 72 6.02 -20.16 19.16
C GLU A 72 6.99 -20.85 18.21
N THR A 73 8.06 -21.45 18.75
CA THR A 73 8.94 -22.31 17.95
C THR A 73 8.60 -23.76 18.21
N TRP A 74 8.42 -24.53 17.15
CA TRP A 74 7.95 -25.90 17.18
C TRP A 74 8.94 -26.84 16.48
N SER A 75 9.06 -28.05 17.00
CA SER A 75 9.85 -29.11 16.35
C SER A 75 9.21 -29.69 15.08
N ARG A 76 7.90 -29.48 14.89
CA ARG A 76 7.10 -29.93 13.74
C ARG A 76 5.90 -28.99 13.54
N PRO A 77 5.25 -28.96 12.36
CA PRO A 77 4.06 -28.14 12.14
C PRO A 77 2.96 -28.48 13.15
N PRO A 78 2.47 -27.50 13.95
CA PRO A 78 1.25 -27.68 14.73
C PRO A 78 0.02 -27.67 13.82
N GLU A 79 -1.07 -28.30 14.25
CA GLU A 79 -2.35 -28.14 13.53
C GLU A 79 -2.84 -26.69 13.62
N PRO A 80 -3.35 -26.12 12.52
CA PRO A 80 -3.85 -24.76 12.53
C PRO A 80 -5.17 -24.67 13.31
N ASP A 81 -5.27 -23.69 14.21
CA ASP A 81 -6.53 -23.27 14.81
C ASP A 81 -7.08 -22.11 13.99
N LEU A 82 -8.11 -22.36 13.19
CA LEU A 82 -8.71 -21.34 12.31
C LEU A 82 -9.94 -20.65 12.92
N ASP A 83 -10.41 -21.14 14.07
CA ASP A 83 -11.63 -20.62 14.70
C ASP A 83 -11.34 -19.38 15.54
N LEU A 84 -10.15 -19.29 16.13
CA LEU A 84 -9.74 -18.18 16.99
C LEU A 84 -9.17 -16.96 16.27
N TRP A 85 -8.73 -17.12 15.02
CA TRP A 85 -7.98 -16.11 14.29
C TRP A 85 -8.75 -15.64 13.08
N GLU A 86 -8.70 -14.35 12.77
CA GLU A 86 -9.41 -13.78 11.62
C GLU A 86 -8.65 -14.04 10.33
N GLU A 87 -7.33 -13.94 10.39
CA GLU A 87 -6.41 -14.16 9.28
C GLU A 87 -5.32 -15.15 9.67
N VAL A 88 -5.01 -16.07 8.78
CA VAL A 88 -3.95 -17.06 8.94
C VAL A 88 -3.26 -17.27 7.61
N ILE A 89 -1.98 -16.92 7.56
CA ILE A 89 -1.13 -17.08 6.37
C ILE A 89 0.11 -17.88 6.71
N GLU A 90 0.55 -18.71 5.78
CA GLU A 90 1.82 -19.41 5.87
C GLU A 90 2.79 -18.97 4.78
N PHE A 91 4.05 -18.75 5.17
CA PHE A 91 5.15 -18.39 4.28
C PHE A 91 6.47 -18.99 4.78
N SER A 92 7.52 -18.88 3.97
CA SER A 92 8.83 -19.44 4.29
C SER A 92 9.89 -18.36 4.32
N LEU A 93 10.79 -18.44 5.31
CA LEU A 93 11.98 -17.61 5.40
C LEU A 93 13.20 -18.47 5.69
N ARG A 94 14.35 -18.02 5.22
CA ARG A 94 15.66 -18.53 5.60
C ARG A 94 16.21 -17.68 6.75
N LEU A 95 16.14 -18.22 7.96
CA LEU A 95 16.51 -17.50 9.17
C LEU A 95 17.77 -18.09 9.81
N GLY A 96 18.58 -17.23 10.40
CA GLY A 96 19.80 -17.56 11.13
C GLY A 96 19.72 -17.33 12.64
N GLU A 97 20.87 -17.51 13.30
CA GLU A 97 21.06 -17.09 14.69
C GLU A 97 20.79 -15.58 14.82
N GLY A 98 20.14 -15.18 15.92
CA GLY A 98 19.76 -13.80 16.16
C GLY A 98 18.55 -13.32 15.35
N ALA A 99 17.73 -14.25 14.84
CA ALA A 99 16.42 -13.91 14.31
C ALA A 99 15.54 -13.27 15.39
N SER A 100 14.84 -12.21 15.01
CA SER A 100 14.00 -11.42 15.90
C SER A 100 12.72 -10.97 15.20
N VAL A 101 11.71 -10.74 16.01
CA VAL A 101 10.59 -9.88 15.66
C VAL A 101 10.86 -8.49 16.21
N GLU A 102 10.79 -7.45 15.39
CA GLU A 102 11.19 -6.10 15.80
C GLU A 102 10.49 -5.00 14.99
N SER A 103 10.52 -3.77 15.49
CA SER A 103 10.10 -2.58 14.74
C SER A 103 11.30 -1.67 14.50
N LEU A 104 11.48 -1.17 13.28
CA LEU A 104 12.69 -0.43 12.88
C LEU A 104 12.90 0.87 13.66
N LEU A 105 11.81 1.48 14.13
CA LEU A 105 11.86 2.77 14.83
C LEU A 105 11.70 2.64 16.35
N SER A 106 11.68 1.41 16.88
CA SER A 106 11.53 1.16 18.31
C SER A 106 12.62 0.22 18.82
N ASP A 107 13.11 0.45 20.03
CA ASP A 107 14.12 -0.43 20.65
C ASP A 107 13.57 -1.81 21.08
N GLY A 108 12.28 -2.07 20.87
CA GLY A 108 11.61 -3.31 21.22
C GLY A 108 11.83 -4.42 20.19
N HIS A 109 12.40 -5.54 20.64
CA HIS A 109 12.52 -6.76 19.84
C HIS A 109 12.23 -8.02 20.67
N LEU A 110 11.74 -9.05 20.00
CA LEU A 110 11.53 -10.40 20.51
C LEU A 110 12.50 -11.33 19.80
N GLY A 111 13.62 -11.65 20.45
CA GLY A 111 14.58 -12.64 19.96
C GLY A 111 13.96 -14.05 19.93
N LEU A 112 14.34 -14.82 18.91
CA LEU A 112 13.79 -16.15 18.66
C LEU A 112 14.82 -17.23 18.98
N ASP A 113 14.40 -18.24 19.75
CA ASP A 113 15.16 -19.49 19.91
C ASP A 113 14.74 -20.49 18.82
N LEU A 114 15.36 -20.36 17.64
CA LEU A 114 15.05 -21.21 16.49
C LEU A 114 15.65 -22.61 16.66
N PRO A 115 14.92 -23.67 16.27
CA PRO A 115 15.43 -25.04 16.36
C PRO A 115 16.49 -25.31 15.27
N GLY A 116 17.76 -25.04 15.58
CA GLY A 116 18.91 -25.40 14.75
C GLY A 116 19.81 -24.22 14.37
N ALA A 117 20.75 -24.47 13.45
CA ALA A 117 21.54 -23.42 12.81
C ALA A 117 20.72 -22.72 11.71
N THR A 118 21.33 -21.78 10.98
CA THR A 118 20.72 -21.14 9.81
C THR A 118 20.08 -22.14 8.85
N GLY A 119 18.82 -21.93 8.49
CA GLY A 119 18.06 -22.86 7.65
C GLY A 119 16.72 -22.31 7.18
N ASP A 120 15.96 -23.14 6.48
CA ASP A 120 14.63 -22.82 5.99
C ASP A 120 13.59 -23.12 7.08
N TYR A 121 12.76 -22.13 7.34
CA TYR A 121 11.66 -22.21 8.29
C TYR A 121 10.35 -21.93 7.58
N ARG A 122 9.32 -22.66 7.99
CA ARG A 122 7.93 -22.31 7.68
C ARG A 122 7.37 -21.53 8.86
N ILE A 123 6.71 -20.44 8.54
CA ILE A 123 6.07 -19.53 9.48
C ILE A 123 4.58 -19.56 9.20
N ARG A 124 3.77 -19.70 10.25
CA ARG A 124 2.34 -19.44 10.21
C ARG A 124 2.05 -18.21 11.06
N LEU A 125 1.67 -17.13 10.39
CA LEU A 125 1.24 -15.89 11.03
C LEU A 125 -0.28 -15.91 11.18
N HIS A 126 -0.72 -15.59 12.38
CA HIS A 126 -2.12 -15.43 12.72
C HIS A 126 -2.35 -14.00 13.17
N ALA A 127 -3.43 -13.38 12.71
CA ALA A 127 -3.83 -12.04 13.10
C ALA A 127 -5.33 -12.00 13.43
N THR A 128 -5.68 -11.11 14.34
CA THR A 128 -7.05 -10.76 14.71
C THR A 128 -7.09 -9.30 15.11
N GLY A 129 -8.23 -8.63 14.91
CA GLY A 129 -8.48 -7.27 15.35
C GLY A 129 -7.88 -6.19 14.47
N ARG A 130 -7.25 -6.53 13.34
CA ARG A 130 -6.64 -5.55 12.40
C ARG A 130 -7.66 -4.51 11.92
N ARG A 131 -8.84 -4.94 11.50
CA ARG A 131 -9.91 -4.02 11.03
C ARG A 131 -10.44 -3.12 12.13
N GLU A 132 -10.57 -3.66 13.33
CA GLU A 132 -11.02 -2.88 14.48
C GLU A 132 -9.96 -1.84 14.87
N ALA A 133 -8.68 -2.21 14.82
CA ALA A 133 -7.58 -1.28 15.05
C ALA A 133 -7.51 -0.18 13.98
N ALA A 134 -7.78 -0.49 12.72
CA ALA A 134 -7.66 0.44 11.60
C ALA A 134 -8.58 1.67 11.68
N VAL A 135 -9.66 1.62 12.48
CA VAL A 135 -10.58 2.75 12.69
C VAL A 135 -10.31 3.53 13.97
N LEU A 136 -9.25 3.18 14.71
CA LEU A 136 -8.84 3.83 15.95
C LEU A 136 -7.67 4.79 15.70
N GLU A 137 -7.62 5.87 16.48
CA GLU A 137 -6.57 6.89 16.34
C GLU A 137 -5.33 6.59 17.21
N HIS A 138 -5.52 5.94 18.37
CA HIS A 138 -4.47 5.62 19.33
C HIS A 138 -4.90 4.46 20.23
N LEU A 139 -3.97 3.55 20.56
CA LEU A 139 -4.09 2.62 21.69
C LEU A 139 -2.77 2.53 22.45
N SER A 140 -2.85 2.64 23.77
CA SER A 140 -1.71 2.51 24.66
C SER A 140 -2.08 1.68 25.89
N LEU A 141 -1.34 0.59 26.12
CA LEU A 141 -1.51 -0.22 27.33
C LEU A 141 -1.17 0.57 28.58
N ALA A 142 -0.21 1.51 28.48
CA ALA A 142 0.17 2.38 29.58
C ALA A 142 -0.96 3.36 29.97
N GLU A 143 -1.84 3.70 29.03
CA GLU A 143 -3.02 4.55 29.26
C GLU A 143 -4.25 3.72 29.68
N GLY A 144 -4.14 2.39 29.67
CA GLY A 144 -5.19 1.47 30.08
C GLY A 144 -6.18 1.10 28.97
N ASP A 145 -5.81 1.36 27.70
CA ASP A 145 -6.63 1.01 26.56
C ASP A 145 -6.68 -0.51 26.33
N GLU A 146 -7.77 -0.99 25.73
CA GLU A 146 -7.89 -2.38 25.29
C GLU A 146 -7.19 -2.56 23.94
N LEU A 147 -6.17 -3.43 23.90
CA LEU A 147 -5.47 -3.78 22.67
C LEU A 147 -6.30 -4.76 21.86
N VAL A 148 -6.90 -4.26 20.78
CA VAL A 148 -7.83 -5.03 19.92
C VAL A 148 -7.09 -5.93 18.92
N GLU A 149 -5.98 -5.46 18.35
CA GLU A 149 -5.18 -6.22 17.40
C GLU A 149 -4.13 -7.08 18.11
N LYS A 150 -3.97 -8.34 17.70
CA LYS A 150 -3.01 -9.30 18.29
C LYS A 150 -2.48 -10.26 17.24
N HIS A 151 -1.19 -10.55 17.29
CA HIS A 151 -0.54 -11.48 16.35
C HIS A 151 0.08 -12.69 17.03
N MET A 152 0.07 -13.84 16.34
CA MET A 152 0.80 -15.04 16.74
C MET A 152 1.58 -15.63 15.57
N MET A 153 2.87 -15.90 15.78
CA MET A 153 3.73 -16.61 14.83
C MET A 153 4.05 -18.00 15.33
N GLN A 154 3.81 -19.01 14.51
CA GLN A 154 4.30 -20.37 14.74
C GLN A 154 5.39 -20.68 13.73
N ILE A 155 6.57 -21.09 14.21
CA ILE A 155 7.77 -21.28 13.40
C ILE A 155 8.28 -22.69 13.57
N TRP A 156 8.53 -23.40 12.48
CA TRP A 156 9.14 -24.73 12.50
C TRP A 156 10.07 -24.93 11.30
N ALA A 157 11.09 -25.78 11.47
CA ALA A 157 11.98 -26.13 10.37
C ALA A 157 11.21 -26.93 9.29
N ALA A 158 11.26 -26.47 8.04
CA ALA A 158 10.65 -27.12 6.89
C ALA A 158 11.23 -26.57 5.58
N PRO A 159 11.21 -27.34 4.48
CA PRO A 159 11.60 -26.82 3.18
C PRO A 159 10.80 -25.58 2.80
N SER A 160 11.45 -24.65 2.10
CA SER A 160 10.77 -23.47 1.57
C SER A 160 9.59 -23.89 0.67
N ALA A 161 8.46 -23.22 0.85
CA ALA A 161 7.25 -23.41 0.07
C ALA A 161 6.59 -22.05 -0.22
N PRO A 162 5.80 -21.92 -1.31
CA PRO A 162 5.09 -20.69 -1.62
C PRO A 162 4.20 -20.17 -0.49
N VAL A 163 3.90 -18.88 -0.53
CA VAL A 163 2.90 -18.26 0.34
C VAL A 163 1.57 -18.97 0.17
N ARG A 164 0.87 -19.18 1.28
CA ARG A 164 -0.42 -19.85 1.30
C ARG A 164 -1.32 -19.25 2.38
N TRP A 165 -2.44 -18.69 1.97
CA TRP A 165 -3.54 -18.35 2.86
C TRP A 165 -4.24 -19.62 3.35
N LEU A 166 -4.41 -19.73 4.67
CA LEU A 166 -5.24 -20.76 5.32
C LEU A 166 -6.61 -20.20 5.71
N LYS A 167 -6.64 -18.92 6.07
CA LYS A 167 -7.85 -18.13 6.29
C LYS A 167 -7.53 -16.68 5.93
N GLU A 168 -8.19 -16.15 4.92
CA GLU A 168 -8.10 -14.74 4.55
C GLU A 168 -9.35 -14.06 5.13
N LEU A 169 -9.19 -12.87 5.72
CA LEU A 169 -10.36 -12.06 6.02
C LEU A 169 -11.05 -11.76 4.68
N PRO A 170 -12.37 -11.95 4.55
CA PRO A 170 -13.07 -11.60 3.32
C PRO A 170 -12.76 -10.13 3.09
N ARG A 171 -12.04 -9.82 2.00
CA ARG A 171 -11.63 -8.46 1.68
C ARG A 171 -12.81 -7.54 1.94
N SER A 172 -12.57 -6.41 2.59
CA SER A 172 -13.49 -5.30 2.43
C SER A 172 -13.39 -4.92 0.95
N VAL A 173 -14.10 -5.67 0.11
CA VAL A 173 -14.96 -4.99 -0.83
C VAL A 173 -15.86 -4.21 0.12
N GLU A 174 -15.45 -3.00 0.50
CA GLU A 174 -16.46 -1.97 0.50
C GLU A 174 -17.12 -2.17 -0.86
N GLU A 175 -18.29 -2.81 -0.88
CA GLU A 175 -19.23 -2.57 -1.95
C GLU A 175 -19.42 -1.07 -1.83
N LEU A 176 -18.56 -0.33 -2.54
CA LEU A 176 -18.64 1.10 -2.71
C LEU A 176 -20.09 1.29 -3.03
N ASP A 177 -20.83 1.94 -2.12
CA ASP A 177 -22.22 2.24 -2.37
C ASP A 177 -22.21 2.91 -3.74
N PRO A 178 -22.81 2.31 -4.78
CA PRO A 178 -22.67 2.83 -6.14
C PRO A 178 -23.33 4.21 -6.27
N SER A 179 -24.09 4.63 -5.25
CA SER A 179 -24.62 5.98 -5.12
C SER A 179 -23.65 6.97 -4.46
N LEU A 180 -22.64 6.48 -3.74
CA LEU A 180 -21.53 7.29 -3.24
C LEU A 180 -20.47 7.46 -4.34
N PRO A 181 -19.84 8.65 -4.44
CA PRO A 181 -18.79 8.87 -5.40
C PRO A 181 -17.57 7.98 -5.08
N ARG A 182 -17.24 6.98 -5.91
CA ARG A 182 -16.03 6.14 -5.77
C ARG A 182 -14.79 6.99 -5.55
N THR A 183 -13.99 6.68 -4.54
CA THR A 183 -12.68 7.31 -4.29
C THR A 183 -11.67 6.19 -4.15
N ASP A 184 -10.60 6.26 -4.95
CA ASP A 184 -9.57 5.21 -4.92
C ASP A 184 -8.48 5.55 -3.91
N PHE A 185 -8.10 6.82 -3.80
CA PHE A 185 -7.15 7.31 -2.81
C PHE A 185 -7.24 8.83 -2.62
N TYR A 186 -6.65 9.31 -1.53
CA TYR A 186 -6.46 10.74 -1.26
C TYR A 186 -5.01 11.14 -1.49
N VAL A 187 -4.82 12.40 -1.90
CA VAL A 187 -3.50 12.98 -2.16
C VAL A 187 -3.38 14.27 -1.39
N GLU A 188 -2.32 14.41 -0.60
CA GLU A 188 -1.96 15.69 0.01
C GLU A 188 -0.83 16.34 -0.79
N THR A 189 -1.08 17.50 -1.38
CA THR A 189 -0.07 18.19 -2.20
C THR A 189 0.60 19.30 -1.39
N SER A 190 1.92 19.35 -1.30
CA SER A 190 2.62 20.49 -0.67
C SER A 190 2.97 21.62 -1.65
N THR A 191 3.07 21.32 -2.94
CA THR A 191 3.55 22.26 -3.98
C THR A 191 2.51 22.55 -5.06
N GLY A 192 1.23 22.29 -4.74
CA GLY A 192 0.13 22.53 -5.66
C GLY A 192 0.11 21.59 -6.87
N GLN A 193 0.78 20.44 -6.74
CA GLN A 193 0.84 19.40 -7.75
C GLN A 193 1.17 18.04 -7.14
N TYR A 194 0.84 16.99 -7.89
CA TYR A 194 1.32 15.63 -7.70
C TYR A 194 1.64 15.02 -9.07
N TRP A 195 2.17 13.80 -9.11
CA TRP A 195 2.66 13.21 -10.35
C TRP A 195 1.90 11.94 -10.69
N LEU A 196 1.61 11.74 -11.98
CA LEU A 196 1.28 10.44 -12.55
C LEU A 196 2.54 9.89 -13.21
N SER A 197 2.94 8.66 -12.91
CA SER A 197 4.24 8.14 -13.35
C SER A 197 4.21 6.67 -13.75
N ASP A 198 5.04 6.38 -14.73
CA ASP A 198 5.58 5.05 -15.05
C ASP A 198 6.55 4.61 -13.94
N TYR A 199 6.21 3.55 -13.21
CA TYR A 199 7.00 3.05 -12.09
C TYR A 199 8.40 2.60 -12.52
N THR A 200 8.53 2.06 -13.74
CA THR A 200 9.80 1.51 -14.25
C THR A 200 10.91 2.56 -14.39
N THR A 201 10.56 3.84 -14.32
CA THR A 201 11.55 4.93 -14.36
C THR A 201 12.34 5.09 -13.07
N GLY A 202 11.85 4.58 -11.93
CA GLY A 202 12.43 4.84 -10.61
C GLY A 202 12.45 6.33 -10.24
N ARG A 203 11.60 7.15 -10.86
CA ARG A 203 11.56 8.61 -10.66
C ARG A 203 10.32 9.02 -9.86
N HIS A 204 10.55 9.88 -8.86
CA HIS A 204 9.48 10.38 -7.98
C HIS A 204 8.94 11.76 -8.37
N ALA A 205 9.60 12.47 -9.29
CA ALA A 205 9.15 13.77 -9.78
C ALA A 205 9.40 13.98 -11.28
N ALA A 206 8.41 14.57 -11.95
CA ALA A 206 8.51 15.02 -13.33
C ALA A 206 9.33 16.31 -13.44
N ALA A 207 10.25 16.37 -14.40
CA ALA A 207 11.10 17.52 -14.68
C ALA A 207 10.39 18.55 -15.56
N VAL A 208 9.16 18.92 -15.18
CA VAL A 208 8.35 19.86 -15.95
C VAL A 208 8.61 21.30 -15.51
N THR A 209 8.88 22.17 -16.49
CA THR A 209 9.01 23.62 -16.24
C THR A 209 7.82 24.32 -16.86
N GLY A 210 6.90 24.79 -16.02
CA GLY A 210 5.68 25.50 -16.44
C GLY A 210 4.41 24.77 -16.01
N LYS A 211 3.26 25.37 -16.33
CA LYS A 211 1.93 24.82 -15.99
C LYS A 211 1.25 24.07 -17.14
N GLY A 212 1.86 24.05 -18.32
CA GLY A 212 1.28 23.41 -19.50
C GLY A 212 -0.12 23.95 -19.78
N ASN A 213 -1.09 23.04 -19.84
CA ASN A 213 -2.50 23.35 -20.01
C ASN A 213 -3.23 23.78 -18.72
N GLY A 214 -2.55 23.80 -17.57
CA GLY A 214 -3.07 24.23 -16.27
C GLY A 214 -3.63 23.11 -15.40
N VAL A 215 -3.88 21.92 -15.96
CA VAL A 215 -4.43 20.75 -15.26
C VAL A 215 -3.43 19.61 -15.23
N ILE A 216 -2.87 19.22 -16.38
CA ILE A 216 -1.88 18.14 -16.50
C ILE A 216 -0.78 18.55 -17.50
N LEU A 217 0.48 18.29 -17.17
CA LEU A 217 1.61 18.54 -18.05
C LEU A 217 2.53 17.31 -18.10
N PRO A 218 2.57 16.57 -19.23
CA PRO A 218 3.53 15.49 -19.40
C PRO A 218 4.95 16.06 -19.55
N GLU A 219 5.92 15.36 -18.96
CA GLU A 219 7.34 15.61 -19.21
C GLU A 219 7.70 15.13 -20.62
N PRO A 220 8.60 15.78 -21.38
CA PRO A 220 9.26 15.14 -22.51
C PRO A 220 10.28 14.11 -21.98
N PRO A 221 10.14 12.78 -22.21
CA PRO A 221 9.49 12.12 -23.36
C PRO A 221 8.14 11.40 -23.10
N GLY A 222 7.49 11.62 -21.95
CA GLY A 222 6.09 11.24 -21.72
C GLY A 222 5.85 10.20 -20.64
N HIS A 223 6.87 9.82 -19.88
CA HIS A 223 6.78 8.78 -18.83
C HIS A 223 6.19 9.28 -17.51
N MET A 224 6.13 10.59 -17.32
CA MET A 224 5.54 11.22 -16.14
C MET A 224 4.72 12.43 -16.55
N ALA A 225 3.73 12.79 -15.74
CA ALA A 225 2.99 14.03 -15.88
C ALA A 225 2.74 14.65 -14.51
N ALA A 226 2.94 15.97 -14.41
CA ALA A 226 2.48 16.72 -13.25
C ALA A 226 0.99 17.01 -13.40
N ILE A 227 0.21 16.73 -12.37
CA ILE A 227 -1.19 17.12 -12.24
C ILE A 227 -1.27 18.25 -11.23
N PHE A 228 -1.79 19.40 -11.65
CA PHE A 228 -1.83 20.61 -10.86
C PHE A 228 -3.15 20.73 -10.09
N THR A 229 -3.05 21.18 -8.84
CA THR A 229 -4.18 21.62 -8.03
C THR A 229 -4.32 23.15 -8.13
N ALA A 230 -5.38 23.71 -7.53
CA ALA A 230 -5.55 25.15 -7.42
C ALA A 230 -4.65 25.78 -6.35
N ARG A 231 -4.24 25.02 -5.33
CA ARG A 231 -3.48 25.52 -4.18
C ARG A 231 -2.44 24.52 -3.69
N ASP A 232 -1.38 25.07 -3.13
CA ASP A 232 -0.50 24.35 -2.23
C ASP A 232 -1.31 23.86 -1.01
N ASP A 233 -0.86 22.78 -0.39
CA ASP A 233 -1.48 22.12 0.77
C ASP A 233 -2.94 21.68 0.56
N ALA A 234 -3.32 21.35 -0.69
CA ALA A 234 -4.63 20.79 -1.02
C ALA A 234 -4.71 19.29 -0.70
N ILE A 235 -5.90 18.85 -0.30
CA ILE A 235 -6.28 17.43 -0.34
C ILE A 235 -7.02 17.18 -1.64
N VAL A 236 -6.61 16.17 -2.39
CA VAL A 236 -7.25 15.77 -3.63
C VAL A 236 -7.82 14.37 -3.44
N GLU A 237 -9.13 14.26 -3.60
CA GLU A 237 -9.82 13.00 -3.75
C GLU A 237 -9.61 12.51 -5.19
N VAL A 238 -8.94 11.37 -5.38
CA VAL A 238 -8.59 10.86 -6.71
C VAL A 238 -9.38 9.61 -7.05
N VAL A 239 -9.89 9.60 -8.27
CA VAL A 239 -10.46 8.42 -8.94
C VAL A 239 -9.59 8.11 -10.14
N LEU A 240 -9.14 6.88 -10.28
CA LEU A 240 -8.31 6.38 -11.36
C LEU A 240 -9.03 5.27 -12.12
N ASP A 241 -9.29 5.52 -13.40
CA ASP A 241 -9.93 4.59 -14.32
C ASP A 241 -8.97 4.18 -15.44
N ILE A 242 -8.68 2.88 -15.53
CA ILE A 242 -7.99 2.29 -16.68
C ILE A 242 -9.05 1.68 -17.60
N LEU A 243 -9.10 2.17 -18.84
CA LEU A 243 -10.19 1.90 -19.78
C LEU A 243 -9.66 1.26 -21.07
N ASP A 244 -10.44 0.34 -21.64
CA ASP A 244 -10.12 -0.31 -22.92
C ASP A 244 -10.18 0.63 -24.12
N LYS A 245 -10.92 1.74 -23.99
CA LYS A 245 -11.16 2.71 -25.07
C LYS A 245 -11.40 4.11 -24.49
N ALA A 246 -11.35 5.10 -25.38
CA ALA A 246 -11.64 6.48 -25.02
C ALA A 246 -13.03 6.61 -24.37
N PRO A 247 -13.14 7.20 -23.17
CA PRO A 247 -14.43 7.51 -22.56
C PRO A 247 -15.10 8.64 -23.33
N GLU A 248 -16.45 8.64 -23.32
CA GLU A 248 -17.22 9.79 -23.81
C GLU A 248 -16.83 11.04 -23.03
N LEU A 249 -16.86 12.20 -23.69
CA LEU A 249 -16.57 13.46 -23.03
C LEU A 249 -17.82 13.92 -22.30
N ASP A 250 -17.90 13.56 -21.02
CA ASP A 250 -18.85 14.13 -20.08
C ASP A 250 -18.09 15.00 -19.08
N LEU A 251 -18.42 16.29 -19.06
CA LEU A 251 -17.84 17.25 -18.12
C LEU A 251 -18.92 17.81 -17.19
N ASP A 252 -20.13 17.28 -17.19
CA ASP A 252 -21.18 17.76 -16.31
C ASP A 252 -20.79 17.51 -14.85
N GLY A 253 -20.85 18.58 -14.05
CA GLY A 253 -20.37 18.57 -12.67
C GLY A 253 -18.85 18.73 -12.49
N TRP A 254 -18.07 18.74 -13.59
CA TRP A 254 -16.63 19.04 -13.60
C TRP A 254 -16.36 20.51 -13.95
N ASP A 255 -15.38 21.10 -13.26
CA ASP A 255 -14.98 22.49 -13.46
C ASP A 255 -14.05 22.62 -14.67
N GLU A 256 -13.08 21.72 -14.79
CA GLU A 256 -12.03 21.75 -15.82
C GLU A 256 -11.72 20.33 -16.31
N GLY A 257 -11.21 20.22 -17.54
CA GLY A 257 -10.72 18.94 -18.05
C GLY A 257 -9.57 19.15 -19.03
N ALA A 258 -8.58 18.26 -18.99
CA ALA A 258 -7.48 18.25 -19.95
C ALA A 258 -7.09 16.82 -20.35
N GLU A 259 -6.58 16.65 -21.56
CA GLU A 259 -6.16 15.36 -22.10
C GLU A 259 -4.80 15.49 -22.80
N VAL A 260 -3.89 14.57 -22.48
CA VAL A 260 -2.52 14.53 -23.00
C VAL A 260 -2.14 13.10 -23.42
N SER A 261 -1.02 12.95 -24.13
CA SER A 261 -0.42 11.64 -24.39
C SER A 261 0.71 11.37 -23.39
N MET A 262 0.84 10.11 -23.01
CA MET A 262 1.96 9.59 -22.20
C MET A 262 2.46 8.28 -22.80
N VAL A 263 3.73 7.97 -22.58
CA VAL A 263 4.32 6.66 -22.92
C VAL A 263 4.63 5.97 -21.61
N LEU A 264 3.92 4.87 -21.33
CA LEU A 264 4.05 4.11 -20.09
C LEU A 264 4.61 2.72 -20.43
N THR A 265 5.49 2.20 -19.59
CA THR A 265 6.23 0.94 -19.77
C THR A 265 5.87 -0.03 -18.67
N GLY A 266 5.52 -1.26 -19.05
CA GLY A 266 5.10 -2.26 -18.07
C GLY A 266 3.66 -2.09 -17.59
N PRO A 267 3.24 -2.93 -16.63
CA PRO A 267 1.89 -2.91 -16.11
C PRO A 267 1.65 -1.74 -15.16
N ASP A 268 2.65 -1.18 -14.49
CA ASP A 268 2.35 -0.32 -13.34
C ASP A 268 2.28 1.17 -13.69
N VAL A 269 1.15 1.80 -13.38
CA VAL A 269 1.03 3.27 -13.31
C VAL A 269 0.61 3.69 -11.92
N GLY A 270 1.28 4.70 -11.38
CA GLY A 270 1.00 5.20 -10.03
C GLY A 270 0.88 6.71 -9.97
N CYS A 271 0.29 7.19 -8.88
CA CYS A 271 0.41 8.57 -8.46
C CYS A 271 1.51 8.70 -7.40
N ASN A 272 2.49 9.56 -7.67
CA ASN A 272 3.60 9.88 -6.77
C ASN A 272 3.38 11.24 -6.11
N PHE A 273 3.89 11.40 -4.89
CA PHE A 273 3.58 12.51 -3.98
C PHE A 273 4.84 13.17 -3.40
N GLY A 274 5.80 13.52 -4.24
CA GLY A 274 6.97 14.30 -3.82
C GLY A 274 7.82 13.53 -2.80
N GLU A 275 8.64 14.25 -2.03
CA GLU A 275 9.56 13.66 -1.04
C GLU A 275 8.87 13.21 0.26
N ILE A 276 7.54 13.29 0.36
CA ILE A 276 6.85 12.94 1.60
C ILE A 276 6.41 11.47 1.51
N ASP A 277 7.16 10.59 2.17
CA ASP A 277 6.94 9.13 2.31
C ASP A 277 5.56 8.71 2.89
N SER A 278 4.65 9.65 3.15
CA SER A 278 3.43 9.39 3.94
C SER A 278 2.19 9.07 3.11
N SER A 279 2.24 9.10 1.78
CA SER A 279 1.08 8.77 0.93
C SER A 279 1.33 7.43 0.22
N PRO A 280 0.44 6.43 0.38
CA PRO A 280 0.64 5.14 -0.26
C PRO A 280 0.63 5.32 -1.78
N PRO A 281 1.60 4.76 -2.51
CA PRO A 281 1.53 4.81 -3.96
C PRO A 281 0.33 3.97 -4.41
N GLY A 282 -0.69 4.64 -4.95
CA GLY A 282 -1.81 3.96 -5.60
C GLY A 282 -1.38 3.49 -6.97
N TYR A 283 -0.64 2.38 -7.04
CA TYR A 283 -0.34 1.72 -8.32
C TYR A 283 -1.57 0.94 -8.80
N VAL A 284 -1.82 0.99 -10.11
CA VAL A 284 -2.88 0.22 -10.77
C VAL A 284 -2.33 -0.41 -12.04
N ASP A 285 -2.75 -1.64 -12.30
CA ASP A 285 -2.38 -2.39 -13.49
C ASP A 285 -2.94 -1.77 -14.79
N LEU A 286 -2.02 -1.46 -15.70
CA LEU A 286 -2.24 -1.21 -17.10
C LEU A 286 -2.26 -2.55 -17.86
N PRO A 287 -3.02 -2.64 -18.96
CA PRO A 287 -2.97 -3.77 -19.88
C PRO A 287 -1.71 -3.70 -20.77
N ALA A 288 -0.53 -3.83 -20.16
CA ALA A 288 0.78 -3.86 -20.78
C ALA A 288 1.67 -4.91 -20.11
N GLU A 289 2.47 -5.62 -20.92
CA GLU A 289 3.43 -6.59 -20.40
C GLU A 289 4.67 -5.87 -19.85
N VAL A 290 5.33 -6.48 -18.86
CA VAL A 290 6.58 -5.97 -18.27
C VAL A 290 7.61 -5.64 -19.36
N GLY A 291 8.15 -4.41 -19.30
CA GLY A 291 9.14 -3.92 -20.25
C GLY A 291 8.60 -3.47 -21.62
N HIS A 292 7.29 -3.57 -21.87
CA HIS A 292 6.69 -3.05 -23.10
C HIS A 292 6.15 -1.64 -22.90
N SER A 293 6.68 -0.69 -23.69
CA SER A 293 6.18 0.68 -23.73
C SER A 293 4.99 0.82 -24.68
N ARG A 294 3.96 1.52 -24.25
CA ARG A 294 2.77 1.84 -25.06
C ARG A 294 2.36 3.28 -24.86
N THR A 295 1.80 3.89 -25.91
CA THR A 295 1.19 5.22 -25.80
C THR A 295 -0.21 5.12 -25.23
N TYR A 296 -0.46 5.94 -24.22
CA TYR A 296 -1.75 6.12 -23.57
C TYR A 296 -2.20 7.56 -23.72
N ARG A 297 -3.52 7.74 -23.75
CA ARG A 297 -4.15 9.03 -23.55
C ARG A 297 -4.59 9.10 -22.10
N VAL A 298 -4.28 10.22 -21.46
CA VAL A 298 -4.61 10.50 -20.07
C VAL A 298 -5.50 11.72 -20.05
N ARG A 299 -6.71 11.57 -19.51
CA ARG A 299 -7.62 12.68 -19.23
C ARG A 299 -7.70 12.91 -17.73
N VAL A 300 -7.57 14.16 -17.31
CA VAL A 300 -7.82 14.58 -15.93
C VAL A 300 -9.00 15.53 -15.95
N SER A 301 -10.07 15.17 -15.26
CA SER A 301 -11.23 16.03 -14.99
C SER A 301 -11.16 16.49 -13.55
N VAL A 302 -11.33 17.80 -13.32
CA VAL A 302 -11.12 18.41 -12.01
C VAL A 302 -12.37 19.12 -11.53
N LYS A 303 -12.68 18.96 -10.26
CA LYS A 303 -13.72 19.67 -9.52
C LYS A 303 -13.13 20.21 -8.23
N GLY A 304 -13.55 21.39 -7.81
CA GLY A 304 -13.16 21.95 -6.51
C GLY A 304 -12.14 23.07 -6.58
N ARG A 305 -11.47 23.27 -7.72
CA ARG A 305 -10.38 24.27 -7.91
C ARG A 305 -10.76 25.73 -7.67
N ARG A 306 -12.05 26.04 -7.68
CA ARG A 306 -12.57 27.40 -7.44
C ARG A 306 -13.40 27.48 -6.16
N ARG A 307 -14.13 26.41 -5.87
CA ARG A 307 -14.97 26.26 -4.69
C ARG A 307 -14.62 24.91 -4.09
N PRO A 308 -14.04 24.85 -2.88
CA PRO A 308 -13.60 23.60 -2.30
C PRO A 308 -14.65 22.51 -2.47
N HIS A 309 -14.22 21.38 -3.02
CA HIS A 309 -15.02 20.18 -3.04
C HIS A 309 -15.25 19.69 -1.60
N ARG A 310 -16.35 18.99 -1.36
CA ARG A 310 -16.60 18.38 -0.05
C ARG A 310 -16.15 16.93 -0.14
N LEU A 311 -15.11 16.57 0.62
CA LEU A 311 -14.61 15.20 0.68
C LEU A 311 -15.74 14.24 1.07
N ALA A 312 -15.82 13.09 0.40
CA ALA A 312 -16.86 12.10 0.64
C ALA A 312 -16.75 11.52 2.06
N ASP A 313 -15.52 11.19 2.49
CA ASP A 313 -15.30 10.40 3.71
C ASP A 313 -14.79 11.25 4.90
N HIS A 314 -14.43 12.51 4.63
CA HIS A 314 -13.95 13.46 5.66
C HIS A 314 -14.77 14.76 5.69
N PRO A 315 -16.07 14.71 6.02
CA PRO A 315 -16.94 15.88 5.98
C PRO A 315 -16.59 16.97 7.01
N GLY A 316 -15.71 16.67 7.97
CA GLY A 316 -15.23 17.60 9.00
C GLY A 316 -13.89 18.27 8.69
N ASP A 317 -13.16 17.83 7.66
CA ASP A 317 -11.88 18.42 7.29
C ASP A 317 -12.11 19.78 6.59
N GLN A 318 -11.44 20.82 7.08
CA GLN A 318 -11.57 22.19 6.57
C GLN A 318 -10.49 22.55 5.54
N ARG A 319 -9.57 21.62 5.24
CA ARG A 319 -8.54 21.83 4.22
C ARG A 319 -9.15 22.00 2.83
N TYR A 320 -8.41 22.66 1.95
CA TYR A 320 -8.88 22.92 0.60
C TYR A 320 -8.94 21.61 -0.18
N ALA A 321 -10.15 21.17 -0.47
CA ALA A 321 -10.39 19.89 -1.11
C ALA A 321 -10.69 20.04 -2.60
N GLU A 322 -10.10 19.16 -3.41
CA GLU A 322 -10.39 18.99 -4.83
C GLU A 322 -10.76 17.53 -5.08
N ARG A 323 -11.42 17.28 -6.21
CA ARG A 323 -11.68 15.93 -6.72
C ARG A 323 -11.18 15.82 -8.14
N HIS A 324 -10.36 14.81 -8.40
CA HIS A 324 -9.77 14.54 -9.70
C HIS A 324 -10.22 13.16 -10.20
N LEU A 325 -10.73 13.09 -11.42
CA LEU A 325 -10.93 11.85 -12.16
C LEU A 325 -9.86 11.73 -13.24
N ILE A 326 -9.00 10.74 -13.09
CA ILE A 326 -7.94 10.38 -14.03
C ILE A 326 -8.41 9.18 -14.83
N GLN A 327 -8.51 9.33 -16.15
CA GLN A 327 -8.91 8.27 -17.06
C GLN A 327 -7.75 7.99 -18.02
N ILE A 328 -7.34 6.74 -18.11
CA ILE A 328 -6.20 6.28 -18.92
C ILE A 328 -6.71 5.23 -19.89
N TRP A 329 -6.43 5.39 -21.18
CA TRP A 329 -6.72 4.38 -22.18
C TRP A 329 -5.65 4.35 -23.25
N ALA A 330 -5.43 3.17 -23.81
CA ALA A 330 -4.47 3.03 -24.90
C ALA A 330 -4.97 3.72 -26.17
N ALA A 331 -4.14 4.58 -26.75
CA ALA A 331 -4.42 5.25 -28.02
C ALA A 331 -3.14 5.81 -28.64
N PRO A 332 -3.13 6.07 -29.96
CA PRO A 332 -2.01 6.76 -30.60
C PRO A 332 -1.74 8.11 -29.96
N ASP A 333 -0.52 8.62 -30.17
CA ASP A 333 -0.20 9.99 -29.82
C ASP A 333 -1.14 10.98 -30.51
N GLY A 334 -1.43 12.09 -29.84
CA GLY A 334 -2.33 13.11 -30.31
C GLY A 334 -2.06 14.44 -29.61
N PRO A 335 -2.63 15.55 -30.14
CA PRO A 335 -2.45 16.85 -29.54
C PRO A 335 -3.07 16.92 -28.13
N GLU A 336 -2.53 17.80 -27.30
CA GLU A 336 -3.17 18.17 -26.04
C GLU A 336 -4.55 18.79 -26.29
N LYS A 337 -5.50 18.51 -25.40
CA LYS A 337 -6.84 19.11 -25.43
C LYS A 337 -7.18 19.67 -24.07
N THR A 338 -7.93 20.76 -24.08
CA THR A 338 -8.48 21.37 -22.86
C THR A 338 -9.95 21.69 -23.04
N TRP A 339 -10.68 21.60 -21.94
CA TRP A 339 -12.10 21.90 -21.87
C TRP A 339 -12.43 22.65 -20.59
N LYS A 340 -13.46 23.51 -20.68
CA LYS A 340 -13.93 24.35 -19.57
C LYS A 340 -12.78 25.08 -18.85
N THR A 341 -11.76 25.53 -19.59
CA THR A 341 -10.65 26.27 -19.00
C THR A 341 -11.21 27.48 -18.28
N ALA A 342 -10.96 27.55 -16.98
CA ALA A 342 -11.21 28.73 -16.19
C ALA A 342 -10.62 29.94 -16.93
N GLY A 343 -11.46 30.89 -17.37
CA GLY A 343 -10.97 32.18 -17.84
C GLY A 343 -9.97 32.72 -16.81
N ARG A 344 -8.73 32.95 -17.24
CA ARG A 344 -7.61 33.38 -16.41
C ARG A 344 -7.91 34.68 -15.66
#